data_AF-A0A167GMM5-F1
#
_entry.id   AF-A0A167GMM5-F1
#
_cell.length_a   1.000
_cell.length_b   1.000
_cell.length_c   1.000
_cell.angle_alpha   90.00
_cell.angle_beta   90.00
_cell.angle_gamma   90.00
#
_symmetry.space_group_name_H-M   'P 1'
#
loop_
_entity.id
_entity.type
_entity.pdbx_description
1 polymer ?
#
loop_
_entity_poly.entity_id
_entity_poly.type
_entity_poly.pdbx_seq_one_letter_code
_entity_poly.pdbx_strand_id
1 'polypeptide(L)'
;MASTLLLYTQNITRHAISWTPPKGPSSSGENSNTELLHAIHTSLHYALDPCAEHPDEPASFCFSETDEEAEGLGGRKGGQLIVPMESDLKRSKDNDGEVTVKMFFFEPPSLRGTLKGKEREKVQEAWVAEALTALEKATGKKEVWRFVVKLEGVKWDGQEQWEEVGMPEVEDIGGLWATLSTNPLIKNIGVSDFSPKHLYSLYSIIAELPPASAKPVVTDHLNLFDCDSPPCMSPPDAVQMAAAKRGVELVAHPDPHDILPTKAFTALLTEFEDRLPLPESFKTFREAGQVDQAVAARWVVKYTVLIRSRGILVDKGYIVSAEFPQC
;
A
#
# COMPACT_ATOMS: atom_id res chain seq x y z
N MET A 1 -9.88 -4.04 22.65
CA MET A 1 -9.81 -4.95 21.49
C MET A 1 -9.22 -4.20 20.31
N ALA A 2 -8.55 -4.88 19.39
CA ALA A 2 -7.96 -4.21 18.23
C ALA A 2 -9.04 -3.67 17.29
N SER A 3 -8.92 -2.41 16.91
CA SER A 3 -9.73 -1.75 15.90
C SER A 3 -9.03 -1.75 14.53
N THR A 4 -7.71 -1.92 14.53
CA THR A 4 -6.87 -1.91 13.33
C THR A 4 -5.80 -3.00 13.39
N LEU A 5 -5.27 -3.33 12.22
CA LEU A 5 -4.22 -4.32 11.99
C LEU A 5 -3.10 -3.66 11.19
N LEU A 6 -1.86 -3.81 11.65
CA LEU A 6 -0.65 -3.43 10.94
C LEU A 6 0.22 -4.66 10.71
N LEU A 7 0.33 -5.08 9.46
CA LEU A 7 1.07 -6.26 9.03
C LEU A 7 2.35 -5.85 8.30
N TYR A 8 3.49 -6.32 8.80
CA TYR A 8 4.79 -6.19 8.15
C TYR A 8 5.16 -7.45 7.39
N THR A 9 5.76 -7.30 6.23
CA THR A 9 6.41 -8.38 5.49
C THR A 9 7.79 -7.88 5.04
N GLN A 10 8.81 -8.73 5.10
CA GLN A 10 10.20 -8.38 4.74
C GLN A 10 10.87 -9.53 4.01
N ASN A 11 11.94 -9.24 3.26
CA ASN A 11 12.76 -10.25 2.59
C ASN A 11 12.00 -11.21 1.67
N ILE A 12 10.96 -10.72 0.99
CA ILE A 12 10.03 -11.57 0.21
C ILE A 12 10.66 -12.20 -1.04
N THR A 13 11.89 -11.82 -1.40
CA THR A 13 12.63 -12.39 -2.54
C THR A 13 13.27 -13.76 -2.24
N ARG A 14 13.22 -14.23 -0.98
CA ARG A 14 13.95 -15.43 -0.54
C ARG A 14 13.15 -16.73 -0.56
N HIS A 15 11.84 -16.67 -0.74
CA HIS A 15 10.97 -17.84 -0.60
C HIS A 15 10.32 -18.21 -1.93
N ALA A 16 10.40 -19.49 -2.29
CA ALA A 16 9.64 -20.03 -3.42
C ALA A 16 8.15 -20.01 -3.05
N ILE A 17 7.31 -19.50 -3.96
CA ILE A 17 5.85 -19.48 -3.78
C ILE A 17 5.34 -20.92 -3.89
N SER A 18 5.28 -21.65 -2.77
CA SER A 18 4.76 -23.02 -2.70
C SER A 18 3.32 -23.10 -2.19
N TRP A 19 2.75 -21.96 -1.78
CA TRP A 19 1.37 -21.85 -1.30
C TRP A 19 0.48 -21.24 -2.38
N THR A 20 -0.73 -21.81 -2.53
CA THR A 20 -1.71 -21.31 -3.49
C THR A 20 -2.69 -20.39 -2.77
N PRO A 21 -2.75 -19.09 -3.09
CA PRO A 21 -3.66 -18.17 -2.42
C PRO A 21 -5.13 -18.55 -2.60
N PRO A 22 -5.99 -18.28 -1.60
CA PRO A 22 -7.43 -18.40 -1.74
C PRO A 22 -7.90 -17.65 -2.98
N LYS A 23 -8.52 -18.38 -3.92
CA LYS A 23 -9.20 -17.76 -5.05
C LYS A 23 -10.50 -17.15 -4.53
N GLY A 24 -10.47 -15.87 -4.18
CA GLY A 24 -11.72 -15.12 -4.06
C GLY A 24 -12.40 -15.07 -5.43
N PRO A 25 -13.74 -15.12 -5.52
CA PRO A 25 -14.41 -14.77 -6.76
C PRO A 25 -14.13 -13.29 -7.01
N SER A 26 -13.13 -12.98 -7.84
CA SER A 26 -12.99 -11.64 -8.39
C SER A 26 -14.22 -11.41 -9.27
N SER A 27 -14.91 -10.29 -9.03
CA SER A 27 -15.99 -9.85 -9.92
C SER A 27 -15.47 -9.54 -11.33
N SER A 28 -14.15 -9.50 -11.52
CA SER A 28 -13.46 -9.08 -12.74
C SER A 28 -12.63 -10.17 -13.43
N GLY A 29 -12.49 -11.40 -12.89
CA GLY A 29 -11.58 -12.40 -13.46
C GLY A 29 -10.09 -12.03 -13.36
N GLU A 30 -9.75 -10.95 -12.64
CA GLU A 30 -8.39 -10.45 -12.47
C GLU A 30 -7.60 -11.29 -11.44
N ASN A 31 -6.31 -11.48 -11.69
CA ASN A 31 -5.38 -12.18 -10.80
C ASN A 31 -5.07 -11.31 -9.57
N SER A 32 -5.25 -11.85 -8.36
CA SER A 32 -4.80 -11.20 -7.13
C SER A 32 -3.27 -11.12 -7.07
N ASN A 33 -2.71 -10.17 -6.28
CA ASN A 33 -1.27 -10.13 -6.06
C ASN A 33 -0.83 -11.35 -5.22
N THR A 34 -0.46 -12.42 -5.92
CA THR A 34 0.05 -13.66 -5.31
C THR A 34 1.30 -13.41 -4.46
N GLU A 35 2.16 -12.44 -4.83
CA GLU A 35 3.35 -12.07 -4.07
C GLU A 35 2.96 -11.46 -2.72
N LEU A 36 2.03 -10.50 -2.68
CA LEU A 36 1.58 -9.87 -1.43
C LEU A 36 0.87 -10.88 -0.52
N LEU A 37 -0.09 -11.65 -1.04
CA LEU A 37 -0.81 -12.64 -0.23
C LEU A 37 0.16 -13.69 0.34
N HIS A 38 1.11 -14.17 -0.48
CA HIS A 38 2.14 -15.09 -0.01
C HIS A 38 3.08 -14.46 1.04
N ALA A 39 3.43 -13.18 0.87
CA ALA A 39 4.25 -12.45 1.84
C ALA A 39 3.53 -12.30 3.19
N ILE A 40 2.22 -11.98 3.18
CA ILE A 40 1.41 -11.91 4.40
C ILE A 40 1.33 -13.29 5.05
N HIS A 41 0.97 -14.33 4.28
CA HIS A 41 0.88 -15.71 4.77
C HIS A 41 2.18 -16.18 5.42
N THR A 42 3.32 -15.94 4.75
CA THR A 42 4.66 -16.29 5.28
C THR A 42 4.98 -15.50 6.55
N SER A 43 4.63 -14.21 6.60
CA SER A 43 4.84 -13.38 7.79
C SER A 43 3.99 -13.84 8.98
N LEU A 44 2.74 -14.25 8.76
CA LEU A 44 1.88 -14.79 9.81
C LEU A 44 2.42 -16.13 10.34
N HIS A 45 2.90 -17.03 9.48
CA HIS A 45 3.58 -18.24 9.94
C HIS A 45 4.84 -17.91 10.74
N TYR A 46 5.69 -17.00 10.25
CA TYR A 46 6.88 -16.58 10.99
C TYR A 46 6.52 -16.00 12.37
N ALA A 47 5.42 -15.26 12.46
CA ALA A 47 4.98 -14.65 13.70
C ALA A 47 4.29 -15.62 14.66
N LEU A 48 3.55 -16.61 14.15
CA LEU A 48 2.63 -17.42 14.95
C LEU A 48 3.08 -18.87 15.14
N ASP A 49 3.97 -19.39 14.29
CA ASP A 49 4.47 -20.75 14.41
C ASP A 49 5.70 -20.79 15.32
N PRO A 50 5.74 -21.68 16.32
CA PRO A 50 6.93 -21.86 17.13
C PRO A 50 8.09 -22.34 16.27
N CYS A 51 9.28 -21.76 16.48
CA CYS A 51 10.49 -22.24 15.84
C CYS A 51 10.77 -23.67 16.30
N ALA A 52 11.09 -24.59 15.37
CA ALA A 52 11.41 -25.97 15.73
C ALA A 52 12.61 -26.07 16.71
N GLU A 53 13.51 -25.09 16.67
CA GLU A 53 14.67 -24.97 17.56
C GLU A 53 14.35 -24.22 18.87
N HIS A 54 13.26 -23.43 18.89
CA HIS A 54 12.84 -22.60 20.03
C HIS A 54 11.32 -22.69 20.23
N PRO A 55 10.79 -23.84 20.65
CA PRO A 55 9.34 -24.07 20.72
C PRO A 55 8.62 -23.23 21.79
N ASP A 56 9.38 -22.73 22.76
CA ASP A 56 8.89 -21.90 23.87
C ASP A 56 8.93 -20.38 23.53
N GLU A 57 9.43 -20.00 22.35
CA GLU A 57 9.46 -18.60 21.93
C GLU A 57 8.03 -18.09 21.72
N PRO A 58 7.66 -16.95 22.32
CA PRO A 58 6.31 -16.43 22.20
C PRO A 58 6.03 -15.99 20.75
N ALA A 59 4.75 -16.06 20.36
CA ALA A 59 4.32 -15.53 19.08
C ALA A 59 4.67 -14.04 18.96
N SER A 60 5.15 -13.64 17.79
CA SER A 60 5.54 -12.28 17.46
C SER A 60 4.30 -11.46 17.06
N PHE A 61 3.50 -11.02 18.03
CA PHE A 61 2.52 -9.96 17.82
C PHE A 61 2.32 -9.13 19.08
N CYS A 62 1.91 -7.88 18.93
CA CYS A 62 1.57 -7.04 20.07
C CYS A 62 0.35 -6.15 19.79
N PHE A 63 -0.20 -5.58 20.85
CA PHE A 63 -1.20 -4.52 20.75
C PHE A 63 -0.55 -3.19 21.12
N SER A 64 -0.68 -2.17 20.27
CA SER A 64 -0.36 -0.81 20.68
C SER A 64 -1.38 -0.35 21.73
N GLU A 65 -0.93 0.43 22.72
CA GLU A 65 -1.85 1.17 23.59
C GLU A 65 -2.67 2.16 22.75
N THR A 66 -3.87 2.49 23.22
CA THR A 66 -4.69 3.57 22.63
C THR A 66 -3.96 4.89 22.85
N ASP A 67 -3.47 5.52 21.79
CA ASP A 67 -2.95 6.90 21.88
C ASP A 67 -4.09 7.82 22.35
N GLU A 68 -4.02 8.30 23.59
CA GLU A 68 -4.95 9.31 24.12
C GLU A 68 -4.92 10.59 23.24
N GLU A 69 -3.79 10.89 22.58
CA GLU A 69 -3.66 11.97 21.58
C GLU A 69 -4.44 11.69 20.30
N ALA A 70 -4.56 10.44 19.86
CA ALA A 70 -5.38 10.07 18.72
C ALA A 70 -6.87 10.23 19.04
N GLU A 71 -7.30 9.88 20.26
CA GLU A 71 -8.68 10.14 20.73
C GLU A 71 -9.02 11.64 20.73
N GLY A 72 -8.06 12.51 21.09
CA GLY A 72 -8.21 13.98 21.06
C GLY A 72 -8.37 14.59 19.66
N LEU A 73 -7.93 13.88 18.61
CA LEU A 73 -8.07 14.27 17.19
C LEU A 73 -9.29 13.63 16.50
N GLY A 74 -10.16 12.93 17.24
CA GLY A 74 -11.31 12.20 16.70
C GLY A 74 -11.01 10.74 16.32
N GLY A 75 -9.87 10.20 16.75
CA GLY A 75 -9.44 8.81 16.57
C GLY A 75 -10.21 7.84 17.48
N ARG A 76 -10.46 6.65 16.94
CA ARG A 76 -11.45 5.68 17.41
C ARG A 76 -10.99 4.89 18.65
N LYS A 77 -11.94 4.50 19.51
CA LYS A 77 -11.72 3.58 20.65
C LYS A 77 -11.22 2.21 20.17
N GLY A 78 -10.00 1.79 20.55
CA GLY A 78 -9.44 0.45 20.31
C GLY A 78 -7.95 0.49 19.93
N GLY A 79 -7.20 -0.57 20.27
CA GLY A 79 -5.75 -0.67 19.99
C GLY A 79 -5.43 -1.12 18.55
N GLN A 80 -4.15 -1.08 18.15
CA GLN A 80 -3.69 -1.63 16.89
C GLN A 80 -3.02 -2.99 17.13
N LEU A 81 -3.45 -4.03 16.40
CA LEU A 81 -2.75 -5.31 16.36
C LEU A 81 -1.57 -5.21 15.39
N ILE A 82 -0.35 -5.46 15.86
CA ILE A 82 0.88 -5.35 15.08
C ILE A 82 1.52 -6.73 14.91
N VAL A 83 1.81 -7.12 13.66
CA VAL A 83 2.34 -8.45 13.33
C VAL A 83 3.36 -8.40 12.18
N PRO A 84 4.57 -8.98 12.31
CA PRO A 84 5.22 -9.33 13.57
C PRO A 84 5.43 -8.11 14.49
N MET A 85 5.86 -8.33 15.73
CA MET A 85 6.30 -7.24 16.61
C MET A 85 7.44 -6.45 15.97
N GLU A 86 7.51 -5.14 16.26
CA GLU A 86 8.55 -4.27 15.72
C GLU A 86 9.98 -4.68 16.12
N SER A 87 10.14 -5.35 17.26
CA SER A 87 11.44 -5.88 17.74
C SER A 87 11.99 -6.98 16.84
N ASP A 88 11.11 -7.69 16.12
CA ASP A 88 11.45 -8.88 15.37
C ASP A 88 11.66 -8.55 13.88
N LEU A 89 11.48 -7.27 13.51
CA LEU A 89 11.76 -6.75 12.18
C LEU A 89 13.28 -6.73 11.92
N LYS A 90 13.67 -7.27 10.78
CA LYS A 90 15.06 -7.33 10.34
C LYS A 90 15.43 -6.03 9.64
N ARG A 91 16.13 -5.16 10.37
CA ARG A 91 16.67 -3.91 9.80
C ARG A 91 18.03 -4.17 9.16
N SER A 92 18.21 -3.63 7.95
CA SER A 92 19.54 -3.61 7.35
C SER A 92 20.46 -2.69 8.16
N LYS A 93 21.69 -3.16 8.42
CA LYS A 93 22.75 -2.30 8.99
C LYS A 93 23.35 -1.35 7.94
N ASP A 94 22.95 -1.49 6.68
CA ASP A 94 23.47 -0.71 5.57
C ASP A 94 22.78 0.67 5.47
N ASN A 95 23.57 1.72 5.66
CA ASN A 95 23.08 3.10 5.59
C ASN A 95 23.01 3.66 4.16
N ASP A 96 23.61 2.99 3.16
CA ASP A 96 23.69 3.46 1.77
C ASP A 96 22.45 3.10 0.93
N GLY A 97 21.59 2.18 1.41
CA GLY A 97 20.37 1.79 0.70
C GLY A 97 19.34 2.93 0.60
N GLU A 98 18.88 3.21 -0.62
CA GLU A 98 17.78 4.14 -0.93
C GLU A 98 16.43 3.42 -0.87
N VAL A 99 15.43 4.05 -0.23
CA VAL A 99 14.08 3.48 -0.12
C VAL A 99 13.17 4.03 -1.20
N THR A 100 12.60 3.14 -2.03
CA THR A 100 11.49 3.46 -2.93
C THR A 100 10.22 2.80 -2.41
N VAL A 101 9.14 3.58 -2.29
CA VAL A 101 7.82 3.08 -1.89
C VAL A 101 6.80 3.32 -2.99
N LYS A 102 5.85 2.40 -3.13
CA LYS A 102 4.59 2.60 -3.83
C LYS A 102 3.47 2.39 -2.82
N MET A 103 2.66 3.43 -2.59
CA MET A 103 1.55 3.39 -1.65
C MET A 103 0.23 3.29 -2.40
N PHE A 104 -0.54 2.27 -2.06
CA PHE A 104 -1.88 1.98 -2.56
C PHE A 104 -2.86 2.46 -1.48
N PHE A 105 -3.75 3.36 -1.86
CA PHE A 105 -4.80 3.86 -0.98
C PHE A 105 -6.09 3.08 -1.23
N PHE A 106 -6.81 2.78 -0.15
CA PHE A 106 -8.13 2.14 -0.22
C PHE A 106 -9.12 2.98 0.57
N GLU A 107 -10.33 3.12 0.05
CA GLU A 107 -11.43 3.70 0.81
C GLU A 107 -12.22 2.60 1.54
N PRO A 108 -11.98 2.41 2.85
CA PRO A 108 -12.72 1.40 3.60
C PRO A 108 -14.20 1.77 3.63
N PRO A 109 -15.11 0.79 3.79
CA PRO A 109 -16.55 1.02 3.82
C PRO A 109 -16.98 2.10 4.83
N SER A 110 -16.23 2.27 5.93
CA SER A 110 -16.50 3.30 6.95
C SER A 110 -16.35 4.73 6.42
N LEU A 111 -15.61 4.93 5.33
CA LEU A 111 -15.29 6.23 4.74
C LEU A 111 -15.92 6.45 3.35
N ARG A 112 -16.51 5.40 2.74
CA ARG A 112 -17.10 5.49 1.40
C ARG A 112 -18.29 6.46 1.37
N GLY A 113 -18.19 7.47 0.51
CA GLY A 113 -19.26 8.43 0.24
C GLY A 113 -19.49 9.49 1.33
N THR A 114 -18.80 9.41 2.46
CA THR A 114 -18.92 10.34 3.59
C THR A 114 -17.82 11.41 3.60
N LEU A 115 -16.59 11.08 3.21
CA LEU A 115 -15.48 12.04 3.22
C LEU A 115 -15.33 12.73 1.87
N LYS A 116 -15.49 14.06 1.83
CA LYS A 116 -15.17 14.90 0.68
C LYS A 116 -14.26 16.05 1.08
N GLY A 117 -13.38 16.47 0.16
CA GLY A 117 -12.47 17.59 0.37
C GLY A 117 -11.61 17.41 1.63
N LYS A 118 -11.60 18.42 2.50
CA LYS A 118 -10.64 18.55 3.62
C LYS A 118 -10.62 17.39 4.62
N GLU A 119 -11.72 16.66 4.81
CA GLU A 119 -11.71 15.53 5.75
C GLU A 119 -10.98 14.31 5.16
N ARG A 120 -11.15 14.06 3.86
CA ARG A 120 -10.41 13.03 3.12
C ARG A 120 -8.91 13.33 3.13
N GLU A 121 -8.54 14.59 2.91
CA GLU A 121 -7.16 15.06 2.95
C GLU A 121 -6.50 14.79 4.32
N LYS A 122 -7.18 15.12 5.42
CA LYS A 122 -6.67 14.86 6.78
C LYS A 122 -6.46 13.38 7.06
N VAL A 123 -7.38 12.53 6.60
CA VAL A 123 -7.25 11.08 6.78
C VAL A 123 -6.06 10.55 5.97
N GLN A 124 -5.91 10.98 4.72
CA GLN A 124 -4.78 10.58 3.89
C GLN A 124 -3.44 11.10 4.43
N GLU A 125 -3.40 12.31 4.97
CA GLU A 125 -2.22 12.86 5.66
C GLU A 125 -1.82 11.99 6.87
N ALA A 126 -2.79 11.63 7.71
CA ALA A 126 -2.56 10.71 8.83
C ALA A 126 -2.06 9.35 8.34
N TRP A 127 -2.61 8.80 7.24
CA TRP A 127 -2.16 7.54 6.67
C TRP A 127 -0.75 7.60 6.10
N VAL A 128 -0.36 8.71 5.46
CA VAL A 128 1.01 8.91 5.00
C VAL A 128 1.97 8.95 6.19
N ALA A 129 1.62 9.66 7.26
CA ALA A 129 2.45 9.71 8.48
C ALA A 129 2.57 8.32 9.16
N GLU A 130 1.46 7.59 9.28
CA GLU A 130 1.42 6.20 9.78
C GLU A 130 2.32 5.28 8.94
N ALA A 131 2.19 5.36 7.60
CA ALA A 131 2.96 4.56 6.66
C ALA A 131 4.46 4.86 6.70
N LEU A 132 4.86 6.13 6.78
CA LEU A 132 6.27 6.52 6.91
C LEU A 132 6.87 6.06 8.24
N THR A 133 6.11 6.15 9.33
CA THR A 133 6.52 5.66 10.64
C THR A 133 6.73 4.15 10.59
N ALA A 134 5.75 3.40 10.07
CA ALA A 134 5.86 1.95 9.90
C ALA A 134 7.04 1.56 9.00
N LEU A 135 7.27 2.30 7.91
CA LEU A 135 8.41 2.09 7.03
C LEU A 135 9.74 2.30 7.75
N GLU A 136 9.88 3.32 8.59
CA GLU A 136 11.07 3.52 9.41
C GLU A 136 11.28 2.34 10.37
N LYS A 137 10.21 1.83 10.99
CA LYS A 137 10.30 0.66 11.88
C LYS A 137 10.76 -0.60 11.16
N ALA A 138 10.26 -0.82 9.94
CA ALA A 138 10.63 -1.98 9.12
C ALA A 138 12.06 -1.89 8.58
N THR A 139 12.44 -0.72 8.05
CA THR A 139 13.69 -0.58 7.27
C THR A 139 14.84 0.05 8.05
N GLY A 140 14.55 0.76 9.14
CA GLY A 140 15.49 1.63 9.84
C GLY A 140 15.80 2.94 9.11
N LYS A 141 15.09 3.26 8.03
CA LYS A 141 15.34 4.41 7.17
C LYS A 141 14.25 5.46 7.33
N LYS A 142 14.65 6.68 7.68
CA LYS A 142 13.76 7.83 7.81
C LYS A 142 13.38 8.46 6.48
N GLU A 143 14.35 8.54 5.57
CA GLU A 143 14.16 9.20 4.28
C GLU A 143 13.68 8.22 3.20
N VAL A 144 12.68 8.66 2.45
CA VAL A 144 12.16 8.00 1.27
C VAL A 144 12.71 8.71 0.04
N TRP A 145 13.53 8.00 -0.73
CA TRP A 145 14.09 8.53 -1.97
C TRP A 145 12.99 8.81 -2.99
N ARG A 146 12.02 7.89 -3.11
CA ARG A 146 10.93 8.00 -4.07
C ARG A 146 9.65 7.45 -3.48
N PHE A 147 8.60 8.26 -3.52
CA PHE A 147 7.26 7.91 -3.07
C PHE A 147 6.31 7.90 -4.28
N VAL A 148 5.80 6.73 -4.65
CA VAL A 148 4.89 6.56 -5.78
C VAL A 148 3.46 6.42 -5.27
N VAL A 149 2.57 7.29 -5.73
CA VAL A 149 1.14 7.26 -5.39
C VAL A 149 0.40 6.37 -6.39
N LYS A 150 -0.31 5.35 -5.88
CA LYS A 150 -1.27 4.55 -6.64
C LYS A 150 -2.66 4.86 -6.12
N LEU A 151 -3.43 5.61 -6.91
CA LEU A 151 -4.81 5.96 -6.59
C LEU A 151 -5.75 4.77 -6.85
N GLU A 152 -6.78 4.65 -6.03
CA GLU A 152 -7.90 3.74 -6.30
C GLU A 152 -8.60 4.18 -7.60
N GLY A 153 -9.03 3.24 -8.44
CA GLY A 153 -9.72 3.54 -9.69
C GLY A 153 -8.82 3.91 -10.88
N VAL A 154 -7.68 4.57 -10.69
CA VAL A 154 -6.74 4.86 -11.79
C VAL A 154 -6.02 3.59 -12.23
N LYS A 155 -6.21 3.16 -13.48
CA LYS A 155 -5.73 1.86 -13.96
C LYS A 155 -5.36 1.81 -15.44
N TRP A 156 -4.75 2.87 -15.95
CA TRP A 156 -4.34 2.92 -17.34
C TRP A 156 -3.24 1.87 -17.63
N ASP A 157 -3.49 1.01 -18.61
CA ASP A 157 -2.63 -0.11 -19.01
C ASP A 157 -1.99 0.09 -20.40
N GLY A 158 -2.13 1.29 -20.97
CA GLY A 158 -1.73 1.60 -22.34
C GLY A 158 -2.90 1.75 -23.32
N GLN A 159 -4.13 1.37 -22.94
CA GLN A 159 -5.29 1.40 -23.83
C GLN A 159 -6.20 2.63 -23.62
N GLU A 160 -6.87 3.06 -24.70
CA GLU A 160 -7.69 4.29 -24.71
C GLU A 160 -8.88 4.21 -23.75
N GLN A 161 -9.49 3.02 -23.56
CA GLN A 161 -10.68 2.90 -22.70
C GLN A 161 -10.40 3.20 -21.23
N TRP A 162 -9.14 3.18 -20.80
CA TRP A 162 -8.75 3.46 -19.42
C TRP A 162 -8.20 4.88 -19.22
N GLU A 163 -8.10 5.69 -20.27
CA GLU A 163 -7.48 7.02 -20.18
C GLU A 163 -8.19 8.00 -19.25
N GLU A 164 -9.50 7.84 -19.11
CA GLU A 164 -10.39 8.69 -18.29
C GLU A 164 -10.78 8.00 -16.96
N VAL A 165 -10.41 6.73 -16.79
CA VAL A 165 -10.83 5.93 -15.64
C VAL A 165 -9.97 6.31 -14.44
N GLY A 166 -10.63 6.83 -13.40
CA GLY A 166 -9.99 7.36 -12.21
C GLY A 166 -9.71 8.87 -12.24
N MET A 167 -10.25 9.60 -13.24
CA MET A 167 -10.08 11.06 -13.35
C MET A 167 -10.57 11.84 -12.11
N PRO A 168 -11.73 11.53 -11.49
CA PRO A 168 -12.17 12.22 -10.27
C PRO A 168 -11.15 12.10 -9.11
N GLU A 169 -10.48 10.96 -8.99
CA GLU A 169 -9.45 10.71 -7.99
C GLU A 169 -8.18 11.52 -8.27
N VAL A 170 -7.83 11.71 -9.55
CA VAL A 170 -6.75 12.61 -9.95
C VAL A 170 -7.11 14.06 -9.67
N GLU A 171 -8.35 14.48 -9.95
CA GLU A 171 -8.84 15.84 -9.69
C GLU A 171 -8.83 16.20 -8.20
N ASP A 172 -9.09 15.22 -7.32
CA ASP A 172 -9.10 15.38 -5.87
C ASP A 172 -7.71 15.23 -5.20
N ILE A 173 -6.63 14.95 -5.95
CA ILE A 173 -5.31 14.61 -5.36
C ILE A 173 -4.58 15.80 -4.73
N GLY A 174 -5.01 17.04 -4.97
CA GLY A 174 -4.26 18.26 -4.63
C GLY A 174 -3.79 18.34 -3.18
N GLY A 175 -4.66 18.02 -2.22
CA GLY A 175 -4.31 18.01 -0.79
C GLY A 175 -3.27 16.95 -0.45
N LEU A 176 -3.44 15.72 -0.93
CA LEU A 176 -2.45 14.65 -0.77
C LEU A 176 -1.11 15.02 -1.40
N TRP A 177 -1.11 15.60 -2.61
CA TRP A 177 0.11 16.03 -3.29
C TRP A 177 0.84 17.11 -2.52
N ALA A 178 0.12 18.06 -1.92
CA ALA A 178 0.70 19.08 -1.06
C ALA A 178 1.34 18.48 0.19
N THR A 179 0.68 17.52 0.84
CA THR A 179 1.22 16.78 2.00
C THR A 179 2.52 16.07 1.65
N LEU A 180 2.55 15.32 0.55
CA LEU A 180 3.76 14.62 0.09
C LEU A 180 4.87 15.61 -0.32
N SER A 181 4.50 16.71 -0.97
CA SER A 181 5.44 17.73 -1.45
C SER A 181 6.12 18.47 -0.32
N THR A 182 5.39 18.79 0.74
CA THR A 182 5.94 19.54 1.89
C THR A 182 6.67 18.66 2.89
N ASN A 183 6.48 17.33 2.84
CA ASN A 183 7.17 16.41 3.74
C ASN A 183 8.69 16.35 3.44
N PRO A 184 9.57 16.68 4.40
CA PRO A 184 11.01 16.72 4.20
C PRO A 184 11.66 15.33 4.07
N LEU A 185 10.97 14.27 4.52
CA LEU A 185 11.45 12.89 4.44
C LEU A 185 11.29 12.32 3.03
N ILE A 186 10.43 12.89 2.19
CA ILE A 186 10.17 12.43 0.82
C ILE A 186 10.98 13.28 -0.16
N LYS A 187 11.98 12.69 -0.82
CA LYS A 187 12.83 13.40 -1.78
C LYS A 187 12.13 13.62 -3.12
N ASN A 188 11.52 12.57 -3.65
CA ASN A 188 10.87 12.59 -4.96
C ASN A 188 9.47 11.95 -4.91
N ILE A 189 8.55 12.43 -5.74
CA ILE A 189 7.18 11.93 -5.83
C ILE A 189 6.90 11.44 -7.25
N GLY A 190 6.28 10.27 -7.36
CA GLY A 190 5.81 9.70 -8.61
C GLY A 190 4.34 9.28 -8.51
N VAL A 191 3.81 8.83 -9.64
CA VAL A 191 2.46 8.30 -9.79
C VAL A 191 2.51 6.90 -10.40
N SER A 192 1.38 6.21 -10.44
CA SER A 192 1.28 4.88 -11.03
C SER A 192 0.03 4.79 -11.91
N ASP A 193 0.20 4.23 -13.10
CA ASP A 193 -0.84 3.97 -14.11
C ASP A 193 -1.52 5.24 -14.61
N PHE A 194 -0.77 6.33 -14.74
CA PHE A 194 -1.30 7.57 -15.29
C PHE A 194 -1.28 7.55 -16.82
N SER A 195 -2.39 7.96 -17.41
CA SER A 195 -2.50 8.22 -18.85
C SER A 195 -1.92 9.61 -19.14
N PRO A 196 -1.76 10.00 -20.43
CA PRO A 196 -1.46 11.38 -20.77
C PRO A 196 -2.46 12.38 -20.14
N LYS A 197 -3.75 12.03 -20.10
CA LYS A 197 -4.81 12.89 -19.54
C LYS A 197 -4.67 13.03 -18.02
N HIS A 198 -4.42 11.91 -17.32
CA HIS A 198 -4.14 11.93 -15.88
C HIS A 198 -2.93 12.83 -15.56
N LEU A 199 -1.82 12.70 -16.31
CA LEU A 199 -0.64 13.55 -16.12
C LEU A 199 -0.95 15.04 -16.36
N TYR A 200 -1.67 15.37 -17.44
CA TYR A 200 -2.03 16.77 -17.72
C TYR A 200 -2.94 17.37 -16.65
N SER A 201 -3.91 16.60 -16.16
CA SER A 201 -4.79 17.01 -15.06
C SER A 201 -3.99 17.29 -13.80
N LEU A 202 -3.14 16.35 -13.38
CA LEU A 202 -2.27 16.52 -12.21
C LEU A 202 -1.34 17.74 -12.33
N TYR A 203 -0.70 17.98 -13.48
CA TYR A 203 0.12 19.17 -13.65
C TYR A 203 -0.67 20.48 -13.59
N SER A 204 -1.96 20.46 -13.93
CA SER A 204 -2.84 21.62 -13.79
C SER A 204 -3.09 21.89 -12.31
N ILE A 205 -3.36 20.85 -11.52
CA ILE A 205 -3.52 20.93 -10.06
C ILE A 205 -2.22 21.42 -9.39
N ILE A 206 -1.07 20.84 -9.75
CA ILE A 206 0.25 21.25 -9.20
C ILE A 206 0.53 22.73 -9.47
N ALA A 207 0.12 23.25 -10.62
CA ALA A 207 0.32 24.65 -10.97
C ALA A 207 -0.52 25.62 -10.11
N GLU A 208 -1.59 25.14 -9.48
CA GLU A 208 -2.43 25.91 -8.57
C GLU A 208 -1.95 25.85 -7.12
N LEU A 209 -1.05 24.92 -6.79
CA LEU A 209 -0.49 24.79 -5.44
C LEU A 209 0.54 25.91 -5.13
N PRO A 210 0.71 26.27 -3.85
CA PRO A 210 1.81 27.14 -3.43
C PRO A 210 3.17 26.56 -3.86
N PRO A 211 4.18 27.40 -4.17
CA PRO A 211 5.48 26.90 -4.66
C PRO A 211 6.16 25.86 -3.76
N ALA A 212 6.00 25.98 -2.44
CA ALA A 212 6.55 25.04 -1.46
C ALA A 212 5.88 23.64 -1.52
N SER A 213 4.68 23.56 -2.08
CA SER A 213 3.84 22.36 -2.17
C SER A 213 3.76 21.81 -3.60
N ALA A 214 4.53 22.36 -4.54
CA ALA A 214 4.43 22.06 -5.96
C ALA A 214 5.63 21.22 -6.47
N LYS A 215 5.99 20.12 -5.76
CA LYS A 215 7.02 19.21 -6.30
C LYS A 215 6.51 18.61 -7.62
N PRO A 216 7.33 18.55 -8.68
CA PRO A 216 6.93 17.92 -9.93
C PRO A 216 6.85 16.40 -9.78
N VAL A 217 6.07 15.76 -10.63
CA VAL A 217 6.11 14.30 -10.83
C VAL A 217 7.47 13.94 -11.43
N VAL A 218 8.22 13.03 -10.79
CA VAL A 218 9.51 12.57 -11.32
C VAL A 218 9.40 11.26 -12.09
N THR A 219 8.37 10.45 -11.80
CA THR A 219 8.20 9.14 -12.42
C THR A 219 6.74 8.74 -12.49
N ASP A 220 6.41 7.94 -13.49
CA ASP A 220 5.15 7.23 -13.64
C ASP A 220 5.42 5.74 -13.80
N HIS A 221 4.89 4.97 -12.86
CA HIS A 221 4.98 3.52 -12.87
C HIS A 221 3.80 2.96 -13.68
N LEU A 222 4.04 2.42 -14.88
CA LEU A 222 3.01 1.94 -15.81
C LEU A 222 2.86 0.40 -15.78
N ASN A 223 1.63 -0.08 -15.71
CA ASN A 223 1.29 -1.48 -15.92
C ASN A 223 1.15 -1.81 -17.40
N LEU A 224 2.24 -2.23 -18.04
CA LEU A 224 2.27 -2.64 -19.46
C LEU A 224 2.17 -4.16 -19.65
N PHE A 225 1.88 -4.91 -18.57
CA PHE A 225 1.84 -6.37 -18.59
C PHE A 225 0.42 -6.94 -18.77
N ASP A 226 -0.61 -6.15 -18.46
CA ASP A 226 -2.02 -6.54 -18.56
C ASP A 226 -2.69 -6.13 -19.88
N CYS A 227 -1.92 -5.71 -20.89
CA CYS A 227 -2.53 -5.35 -22.17
C CYS A 227 -3.06 -6.60 -22.91
N ASP A 228 -4.28 -6.52 -23.46
CA ASP A 228 -4.98 -7.62 -24.16
C ASP A 228 -4.22 -8.22 -25.37
N SER A 229 -3.11 -7.61 -25.79
CA SER A 229 -2.28 -8.05 -26.90
C SER A 229 -0.82 -8.16 -26.47
N PRO A 230 -0.30 -9.37 -26.17
CA PRO A 230 1.10 -9.52 -25.84
C PRO A 230 2.00 -9.23 -27.06
N PRO A 231 3.16 -8.58 -26.88
CA PRO A 231 3.60 -7.82 -25.73
C PRO A 231 3.66 -6.31 -26.04
N CYS A 232 2.91 -5.49 -25.30
CA CYS A 232 3.09 -4.04 -25.28
C CYS A 232 4.37 -3.67 -24.52
N MET A 233 5.55 -4.13 -24.98
CA MET A 233 6.84 -3.87 -24.30
C MET A 233 7.26 -2.40 -24.34
N SER A 234 6.50 -1.55 -25.04
CA SER A 234 6.78 -0.13 -25.16
C SER A 234 5.53 0.66 -24.80
N PRO A 235 5.64 1.68 -23.92
CA PRO A 235 4.53 2.57 -23.65
C PRO A 235 4.05 3.22 -24.97
N PRO A 236 2.74 3.46 -25.16
CA PRO A 236 2.24 4.21 -26.30
C PRO A 236 2.96 5.56 -26.51
N ASP A 237 3.16 5.98 -27.76
CA ASP A 237 3.88 7.22 -28.10
C ASP A 237 3.30 8.46 -27.39
N ALA A 238 1.98 8.49 -27.20
CA ALA A 238 1.31 9.59 -26.52
C ALA A 238 1.78 9.79 -25.06
N VAL A 239 1.94 8.69 -24.30
CA VAL A 239 2.43 8.78 -22.91
C VAL A 239 3.92 9.09 -22.87
N GLN A 240 4.70 8.54 -23.79
CA GLN A 240 6.12 8.86 -23.90
C GLN A 240 6.33 10.37 -24.16
N MET A 241 5.55 10.94 -25.08
CA MET A 241 5.60 12.38 -25.39
C MET A 241 5.16 13.24 -24.20
N ALA A 242 4.05 12.88 -23.53
CA ALA A 242 3.55 13.61 -22.36
C ALA A 242 4.57 13.61 -21.21
N ALA A 243 5.14 12.45 -20.92
CA ALA A 243 6.16 12.26 -19.89
C ALA A 243 7.45 13.04 -20.23
N ALA A 244 7.96 12.89 -21.46
CA ALA A 244 9.18 13.57 -21.92
C ALA A 244 9.05 15.10 -21.85
N LYS A 245 7.90 15.66 -22.23
CA LYS A 245 7.62 17.11 -22.16
C LYS A 245 7.74 17.67 -20.74
N ARG A 246 7.55 16.83 -19.73
CA ARG A 246 7.55 17.20 -18.31
C ARG A 246 8.71 16.63 -17.50
N GLY A 247 9.61 15.87 -18.15
CA GLY A 247 10.74 15.23 -17.49
C GLY A 247 10.36 14.06 -16.58
N VAL A 248 9.27 13.36 -16.87
CA VAL A 248 8.79 12.21 -16.08
C VAL A 248 9.45 10.92 -16.59
N GLU A 249 10.07 10.16 -15.68
CA GLU A 249 10.62 8.83 -15.97
C GLU A 249 9.50 7.77 -16.03
N LEU A 250 9.38 7.03 -17.13
CA LEU A 250 8.44 5.92 -17.24
C LEU A 250 9.08 4.61 -16.75
N VAL A 251 8.43 3.92 -15.82
CA VAL A 251 8.91 2.65 -15.23
C VAL A 251 7.83 1.59 -15.36
N ALA A 252 8.11 0.46 -16.00
CA ALA A 252 7.14 -0.63 -16.08
C ALA A 252 7.00 -1.37 -14.73
N HIS A 253 5.78 -1.78 -14.36
CA HIS A 253 5.55 -2.69 -13.23
C HIS A 253 4.44 -3.71 -13.51
N PRO A 254 4.47 -4.89 -12.88
CA PRO A 254 3.45 -5.93 -13.04
C PRO A 254 2.48 -5.99 -11.84
N ASP A 255 2.16 -4.84 -11.23
CA ASP A 255 1.27 -4.87 -10.06
C ASP A 255 -0.17 -5.01 -10.56
N PRO A 256 -1.00 -5.90 -9.99
CA PRO A 256 -2.39 -6.01 -10.39
C PRO A 256 -3.17 -4.76 -9.98
N HIS A 257 -4.30 -4.51 -10.65
CA HIS A 257 -5.17 -3.37 -10.34
C HIS A 257 -5.70 -3.41 -8.90
N ASP A 258 -6.14 -4.58 -8.44
CA ASP A 258 -6.48 -4.84 -7.04
C ASP A 258 -5.35 -5.61 -6.35
N ILE A 259 -4.49 -4.87 -5.64
CA ILE A 259 -3.32 -5.45 -5.00
C ILE A 259 -3.68 -6.32 -3.79
N LEU A 260 -4.78 -6.05 -3.11
CA LEU A 260 -5.20 -6.78 -1.90
C LEU A 260 -6.72 -6.96 -1.88
N PRO A 261 -7.27 -7.90 -2.68
CA PRO A 261 -8.71 -8.10 -2.74
C PRO A 261 -9.27 -8.50 -1.37
N THR A 262 -10.30 -7.81 -0.91
CA THR A 262 -10.87 -8.00 0.45
C THR A 262 -11.20 -9.46 0.74
N LYS A 263 -11.86 -10.17 -0.18
CA LYS A 263 -12.19 -11.60 0.02
C LYS A 263 -10.97 -12.48 0.22
N ALA A 264 -9.92 -12.25 -0.56
CA ALA A 264 -8.68 -13.02 -0.45
C ALA A 264 -7.97 -12.71 0.87
N PHE A 265 -7.98 -11.44 1.29
CA PHE A 265 -7.41 -11.03 2.56
C PHE A 265 -8.19 -11.58 3.76
N THR A 266 -9.53 -11.52 3.75
CA THR A 266 -10.38 -12.12 4.78
C THR A 266 -10.18 -13.64 4.86
N ALA A 267 -10.13 -14.32 3.71
CA ALA A 267 -9.88 -15.76 3.66
C ALA A 267 -8.51 -16.12 4.25
N LEU A 268 -7.47 -15.36 3.90
CA LEU A 268 -6.12 -15.54 4.46
C LEU A 268 -6.13 -15.37 5.98
N LEU A 269 -6.74 -14.30 6.50
CA LEU A 269 -6.81 -14.09 7.96
C LEU A 269 -7.61 -15.19 8.68
N THR A 270 -8.61 -15.77 8.02
CA THR A 270 -9.41 -16.89 8.56
C THR A 270 -8.55 -18.14 8.79
N GLU A 271 -7.52 -18.39 7.98
CA GLU A 271 -6.58 -19.52 8.18
C GLU A 271 -5.83 -19.43 9.53
N PHE A 272 -5.76 -18.25 10.13
CA PHE A 272 -5.07 -17.98 11.39
C PHE A 272 -6.01 -17.57 12.53
N GLU A 273 -7.34 -17.64 12.34
CA GLU A 273 -8.35 -17.15 13.30
C GLU A 273 -8.22 -17.76 14.72
N ASP A 274 -7.76 -19.01 14.82
CA ASP A 274 -7.56 -19.70 16.09
C ASP A 274 -6.31 -19.26 16.86
N ARG A 275 -5.39 -18.55 16.20
CA ARG A 275 -4.04 -18.22 16.73
C ARG A 275 -3.76 -16.72 16.75
N LEU A 276 -4.40 -15.98 15.85
CA LEU A 276 -4.32 -14.53 15.77
C LEU A 276 -5.49 -13.93 16.55
N PRO A 277 -5.25 -12.94 17.44
CA PRO A 277 -6.31 -12.39 18.30
C PRO A 277 -7.18 -11.36 17.54
N LEU A 278 -7.88 -11.84 16.52
CA LEU A 278 -8.81 -11.07 15.71
C LEU A 278 -10.04 -10.64 16.54
N PRO A 279 -10.61 -9.45 16.30
CA PRO A 279 -11.78 -8.99 17.05
C PRO A 279 -13.04 -9.80 16.75
N GLU A 280 -13.97 -9.83 17.68
CA GLU A 280 -15.25 -10.56 17.55
C GLU A 280 -16.08 -10.10 16.33
N SER A 281 -15.94 -8.83 15.95
CA SER A 281 -16.60 -8.28 14.76
C SER A 281 -16.17 -9.02 13.49
N PHE A 282 -14.88 -9.35 13.34
CA PHE A 282 -14.37 -10.13 12.21
C PHE A 282 -15.13 -11.47 12.07
N LYS A 283 -15.29 -12.18 13.18
CA LYS A 283 -15.99 -13.47 13.23
C LYS A 283 -17.47 -13.32 12.89
N THR A 284 -18.13 -12.33 13.49
CA THR A 284 -19.55 -12.06 13.31
C THR A 284 -19.88 -11.78 11.84
N PHE A 285 -19.13 -10.90 11.17
CA PHE A 285 -19.33 -10.59 9.75
C PHE A 285 -19.02 -11.81 8.85
N ARG A 286 -17.98 -12.60 9.16
CA ARG A 286 -17.66 -13.82 8.40
C ARG A 286 -18.80 -14.84 8.49
N GLU A 287 -19.30 -15.13 9.68
CA GLU A 287 -20.38 -16.11 9.92
C GLU A 287 -21.72 -15.68 9.32
N ALA A 288 -21.97 -14.37 9.26
CA ALA A 288 -23.11 -13.79 8.55
C ALA A 288 -22.98 -13.81 7.01
N GLY A 289 -21.86 -14.31 6.47
CA GLY A 289 -21.58 -14.31 5.02
C GLY A 289 -21.17 -12.94 4.46
N GLN A 290 -20.92 -11.96 5.32
CA GLN A 290 -20.54 -10.58 4.97
C GLN A 290 -19.00 -10.44 4.93
N VAL A 291 -18.33 -11.33 4.21
CA VAL A 291 -16.85 -11.45 4.13
C VAL A 291 -16.17 -10.15 3.72
N ASP A 292 -16.80 -9.38 2.83
CA ASP A 292 -16.30 -8.08 2.33
C ASP A 292 -16.37 -6.96 3.39
N GLN A 293 -17.02 -7.20 4.52
CA GLN A 293 -17.16 -6.25 5.63
C GLN A 293 -16.31 -6.67 6.83
N ALA A 294 -15.84 -7.92 6.90
CA ALA A 294 -15.12 -8.44 8.06
C ALA A 294 -13.80 -7.72 8.34
N VAL A 295 -13.14 -7.22 7.30
CA VAL A 295 -11.92 -6.40 7.37
C VAL A 295 -11.85 -5.51 6.14
N ALA A 296 -11.29 -4.31 6.27
CA ALA A 296 -11.06 -3.41 5.15
C ALA A 296 -9.63 -2.89 5.15
N ALA A 297 -8.93 -3.02 4.03
CA ALA A 297 -7.63 -2.37 3.86
C ALA A 297 -7.82 -0.84 3.88
N ARG A 298 -6.87 -0.14 4.49
CA ARG A 298 -6.76 1.33 4.46
C ARG A 298 -5.69 1.75 3.47
N TRP A 299 -4.53 1.13 3.60
CA TRP A 299 -3.41 1.36 2.71
C TRP A 299 -2.48 0.15 2.68
N VAL A 300 -1.79 -0.01 1.56
CA VAL A 300 -0.70 -0.97 1.38
C VAL A 300 0.52 -0.20 0.89
N VAL A 301 1.66 -0.39 1.53
CA VAL A 301 2.96 0.11 1.06
C VAL A 301 3.76 -1.07 0.52
N LYS A 302 4.14 -1.01 -0.75
CA LYS A 302 5.20 -1.84 -1.32
C LYS A 302 6.50 -1.07 -1.24
N TYR A 303 7.54 -1.62 -0.64
CA TYR A 303 8.84 -0.95 -0.53
C TYR A 303 9.98 -1.80 -1.06
N THR A 304 11.03 -1.11 -1.49
CA THR A 304 12.32 -1.69 -1.87
C THR A 304 13.44 -0.84 -1.28
N VAL A 305 14.50 -1.49 -0.83
CA VAL A 305 15.74 -0.85 -0.38
C VAL A 305 16.85 -1.26 -1.34
N LEU A 306 17.36 -0.32 -2.11
CA LEU A 306 18.35 -0.58 -3.17
C LEU A 306 19.63 0.24 -2.91
N ILE A 307 20.79 -0.42 -2.93
CA ILE A 307 22.08 0.27 -3.00
C ILE A 307 22.38 0.54 -4.47
N ARG A 308 22.00 1.71 -4.97
CA ARG A 308 22.06 2.05 -6.41
C ARG A 308 23.48 1.94 -6.98
N SER A 309 24.50 2.35 -6.22
CA SER A 309 25.91 2.29 -6.65
C SER A 309 26.43 0.88 -6.92
N ARG A 310 25.75 -0.15 -6.40
CA ARG A 310 26.13 -1.57 -6.54
C ARG A 310 25.05 -2.42 -7.21
N GLY A 311 23.88 -1.86 -7.49
CA GLY A 311 22.73 -2.60 -8.02
C GLY A 311 22.20 -3.70 -7.08
N ILE A 312 22.41 -3.56 -5.76
CA ILE A 312 22.06 -4.59 -4.78
C ILE A 312 20.70 -4.29 -4.16
N LEU A 313 19.75 -5.20 -4.33
CA LEU A 313 18.49 -5.20 -3.58
C LEU A 313 18.75 -5.74 -2.17
N VAL A 314 18.68 -4.84 -1.20
CA VAL A 314 18.94 -5.13 0.21
C VAL A 314 17.70 -5.73 0.86
N ASP A 315 16.54 -5.14 0.61
CA ASP A 315 15.27 -5.58 1.17
C ASP A 315 14.12 -5.23 0.22
N LYS A 316 13.06 -6.03 0.29
CA LYS A 316 11.80 -5.83 -0.40
C LYS A 316 10.71 -6.39 0.49
N GLY A 317 9.62 -5.65 0.63
CA GLY A 317 8.49 -6.10 1.41
C GLY A 317 7.26 -5.24 1.19
N TYR A 318 6.26 -5.56 2.00
CA TYR A 318 4.99 -4.88 2.08
C TYR A 318 4.65 -4.53 3.52
N ILE A 319 3.92 -3.43 3.70
CA ILE A 319 3.29 -3.05 4.97
C ILE A 319 1.82 -2.85 4.67
N VAL A 320 0.93 -3.48 5.44
CA VAL A 320 -0.52 -3.42 5.24
C VAL A 320 -1.16 -2.84 6.50
N SER A 321 -1.93 -1.77 6.34
CA SER A 321 -2.82 -1.29 7.40
C SER A 321 -4.26 -1.59 7.03
N ALA A 322 -4.99 -2.18 7.96
CA ALA A 322 -6.39 -2.53 7.81
C ALA A 322 -7.19 -2.16 9.05
N GLU A 323 -8.50 -2.03 8.89
CA GLU A 323 -9.45 -1.80 9.97
C GLU A 323 -10.47 -2.93 10.05
N PHE A 324 -10.91 -3.20 11.27
CA PHE A 324 -12.05 -4.04 11.53
C PHE A 324 -13.27 -3.15 11.81
N PRO A 325 -14.46 -3.49 11.28
CA PRO A 325 -15.67 -2.76 11.62
C PRO A 325 -15.95 -2.86 13.12
N GLN A 326 -16.55 -1.80 13.67
CA GLN A 326 -17.09 -1.83 15.03
C GLN A 326 -18.48 -2.48 14.99
N CYS A 327 -18.75 -3.38 15.93
CA CYS A 327 -20.10 -3.93 16.16
C CYS A 327 -20.98 -2.92 16.89
#